data_AF-A0A3L7CWH2-F1
#
_entry.id   AF-A0A3L7CWH2-F1
#
_cell.length_a   1.000
_cell.length_b   1.000
_cell.length_c   1.000
_cell.angle_alpha   90.00
_cell.angle_beta   90.00
_cell.angle_gamma   90.00
#
_symmetry.space_group_name_H-M   'P 1'
#
loop_
_entity.id
_entity.type
_entity.pdbx_description
1 polymer ?
#
loop_
_entity_poly.entity_id
_entity_poly.type
_entity_poly.pdbx_seq_one_letter_code
_entity_poly.pdbx_strand_id
1 'polypeptide(L)' 'MNLDRFAYGLRDPQSYPTVGECRHCGAELYKGCEAIQFEGDLFCDTVCLGEHLIETTDFDEVIL' A
#
# COMPACT_ATOMS: atom_id res chain seq x y z
N MET A 1 7.15 30.22 -30.64
CA MET A 1 7.35 29.14 -29.66
C MET A 1 6.07 29.04 -28.85
N ASN A 2 5.30 27.97 -29.05
CA ASN A 2 4.01 27.75 -28.37
C ASN A 2 4.30 26.98 -27.07
N LEU A 3 4.26 27.69 -25.94
CA LEU A 3 4.65 27.21 -24.61
C LEU A 3 3.54 26.40 -23.91
N ASP A 4 2.42 26.14 -24.58
CA ASP A 4 1.19 25.59 -23.99
C ASP A 4 1.24 24.09 -23.71
N ARG A 5 2.29 23.37 -24.13
CA ARG A 5 2.40 21.91 -23.92
C ARG A 5 2.81 21.52 -22.49
N PHE A 6 3.35 22.45 -21.71
CA PHE A 6 3.75 22.22 -20.31
C PHE A 6 2.73 22.76 -19.29
N ALA A 7 1.61 23.33 -19.75
CA ALA A 7 0.59 23.95 -18.89
C ALA A 7 -0.27 22.94 -18.10
N TYR A 8 -0.15 21.64 -18.39
CA TYR A 8 -0.75 20.59 -17.58
C TYR A 8 0.30 20.07 -16.62
N GLY A 9 0.42 20.71 -15.46
CA GLY A 9 1.12 20.11 -14.32
C GLY A 9 0.51 18.74 -14.08
N LEU A 10 1.36 17.70 -14.02
CA LEU A 10 0.94 16.38 -13.55
C LEU A 10 0.13 16.58 -12.26
N ARG A 11 -1.03 15.92 -12.15
CA ARG A 11 -1.80 15.96 -10.88
C ARG A 11 -0.82 15.67 -9.76
N ASP A 12 -0.76 16.58 -8.80
CA ASP A 12 0.09 16.41 -7.63
C ASP A 12 -0.23 15.04 -7.02
N PRO A 13 0.74 14.12 -6.85
CA PRO A 13 0.51 12.83 -6.22
C PRO A 13 -0.16 12.94 -4.84
N GLN A 14 0.00 14.08 -4.16
CA GLN A 14 -0.62 14.40 -2.87
C GLN A 14 -2.10 14.78 -2.96
N SER A 15 -2.70 14.81 -4.16
CA SER A 15 -4.12 15.13 -4.37
C SER A 15 -5.07 13.94 -4.21
N TYR A 16 -4.54 12.73 -4.04
CA TYR A 16 -5.36 11.56 -3.79
C TYR A 16 -5.72 11.47 -2.30
N PRO A 17 -7.00 11.31 -1.94
CA PRO A 17 -7.38 11.16 -0.55
C PRO A 17 -6.80 9.85 0.00
N THR A 18 -6.17 9.93 1.17
CA THR A 18 -5.75 8.77 1.95
C THR A 18 -6.98 7.96 2.37
N VAL A 19 -6.95 6.65 2.14
CA VAL A 19 -8.01 5.70 2.51
C VAL A 19 -7.71 4.96 3.80
N GLY A 20 -6.45 4.96 4.23
CA GLY A 20 -5.97 4.31 5.44
C GLY A 20 -4.45 4.20 5.45
N GLU A 21 -3.93 3.40 6.35
CA GLU A 21 -2.51 3.13 6.52
C GLU A 21 -2.27 1.61 6.43
N CYS A 22 -1.11 1.22 5.92
CA CYS A 22 -0.68 -0.17 5.92
C CYS A 22 -0.47 -0.64 7.37
N ARG A 23 -1.12 -1.74 7.75
CA ARG A 23 -1.06 -2.30 9.10
C ARG A 23 0.34 -2.73 9.52
N HIS A 24 1.18 -3.13 8.55
CA HIS A 24 2.54 -3.60 8.80
C HIS A 24 3.57 -2.47 8.81
N CYS A 25 3.71 -1.73 7.70
CA CYS A 25 4.76 -0.72 7.55
C CYS A 25 4.33 0.71 7.91
N GLY A 26 3.03 0.94 8.16
CA GLY A 26 2.48 2.26 8.48
C GLY A 26 2.39 3.23 7.29
N ALA A 27 2.69 2.77 6.07
CA ALA A 27 2.63 3.64 4.88
C ALA A 27 1.19 4.08 4.56
N GLU A 28 1.02 5.34 4.17
CA GLU A 28 -0.24 5.87 3.69
C GLU A 28 -0.73 5.15 2.42
N LEU A 29 -2.00 4.77 2.40
CA LEU A 29 -2.66 4.17 1.25
C LEU A 29 -3.61 5.19 0.62
N TYR A 30 -3.51 5.38 -0.69
CA TYR A 30 -4.26 6.39 -1.41
C TYR A 30 -5.40 5.78 -2.24
N LYS A 31 -6.51 6.52 -2.35
CA LYS A 31 -7.66 6.09 -3.14
C LYS A 31 -7.29 5.90 -4.61
N GLY A 32 -7.51 4.70 -5.14
CA GLY A 32 -7.25 4.37 -6.54
C GLY A 32 -5.89 3.72 -6.79
N CYS A 33 -5.08 3.52 -5.74
CA CYS A 33 -3.89 2.68 -5.78
C CYS A 33 -4.24 1.23 -5.42
N GLU A 34 -3.38 0.29 -5.83
CA GLU A 34 -3.49 -1.11 -5.42
C GLU A 34 -3.16 -1.25 -3.94
N ALA A 35 -3.99 -1.99 -3.21
CA ALA A 35 -3.81 -2.34 -1.81
C ALA A 35 -4.53 -3.67 -1.56
N ILE A 36 -4.10 -4.38 -0.51
CA ILE A 36 -4.67 -5.66 -0.11
C ILE A 36 -5.46 -5.45 1.17
N GLN A 37 -6.68 -5.97 1.22
CA GLN A 37 -7.49 -6.00 2.45
C GLN A 37 -7.54 -7.41 3.00
N PHE A 38 -7.12 -7.60 4.25
CA PHE A 38 -7.13 -8.89 4.95
C PHE A 38 -7.64 -8.69 6.39
N GLU A 39 -8.65 -9.47 6.80
CA GLU A 39 -9.28 -9.39 8.13
C GLU A 39 -9.73 -7.98 8.60
N GLY A 40 -9.97 -7.08 7.65
CA GLY A 40 -10.36 -5.69 7.92
C GLY A 40 -9.20 -4.70 7.97
N ASP A 41 -7.96 -5.20 8.02
CA ASP A 41 -6.74 -4.41 7.90
C ASP A 41 -6.32 -4.22 6.44
N LEU A 42 -5.57 -3.15 6.17
CA LEU A 42 -5.05 -2.82 4.85
C LEU A 42 -3.53 -3.02 4.79
N PHE A 43 -3.04 -3.48 3.64
CA PHE A 43 -1.62 -3.70 3.36
C PHE A 43 -1.24 -3.11 2.01
N CYS A 44 -0.05 -2.52 1.90
CA CYS A 44 0.40 -1.91 0.66
C CYS A 44 0.76 -2.94 -0.42
N ASP A 45 1.19 -4.14 -0.03
CA ASP A 45 1.57 -5.22 -0.95
C ASP A 45 1.55 -6.59 -0.26
N THR A 46 1.81 -7.65 -1.04
CA THR A 46 1.86 -9.03 -0.55
C THR A 46 3.06 -9.29 0.37
N VAL A 47 4.10 -8.45 0.33
CA VAL A 47 5.27 -8.59 1.20
C VAL A 47 4.89 -8.18 2.62
N CYS A 48 4.28 -7.01 2.78
CA CYS A 48 3.80 -6.52 4.06
C CYS A 48 2.74 -7.43 4.67
N LEU A 49 1.83 -7.97 3.85
CA LEU A 49 0.88 -8.98 4.34
C LEU A 49 1.61 -10.26 4.78
N GLY A 50 2.56 -10.75 3.99
CA GLY A 50 3.30 -11.97 4.30
C GLY A 50 4.11 -11.86 5.59
N GLU A 51 4.85 -10.77 5.77
CA GLU A 51 5.60 -10.50 7.00
C GLU A 51 4.68 -10.41 8.22
N HIS A 52 3.55 -9.69 8.09
CA HIS A 52 2.55 -9.62 9.16
C HIS A 52 1.99 -10.99 9.54
N LEU A 53 1.67 -11.83 8.57
CA LEU A 53 1.16 -13.19 8.82
C LEU A 53 2.21 -14.07 9.50
N ILE A 54 3.48 -13.98 9.08
CA ILE A 54 4.57 -14.74 9.71
C ILE A 54 4.78 -14.29 11.15
N GLU A 55 4.71 -12.98 11.44
CA GLU A 55 4.90 -12.46 12.80
C GLU A 55 3.74 -12.78 13.74
N THR A 56 2.53 -12.95 13.20
CA THR A 56 1.31 -13.15 14.00
C THR A 56 0.90 -14.62 14.12
N THR A 57 1.43 -15.50 13.26
CA THR A 57 1.05 -16.92 13.23
C THR A 57 2.05 -17.76 14.00
N ASP A 58 1.56 -18.63 14.89
CA ASP A 58 2.36 -19.70 15.48
C ASP A 58 2.53 -20.84 14.47
N PHE A 59 3.76 -21.29 14.25
CA PHE A 59 4.06 -22.42 13.37
C PHE A 59 5.10 -23.35 14.00
N ASP A 60 4.91 -24.65 13.75
CA ASP A 60 5.86 -25.68 14.12
C ASP A 60 6.80 -25.95 12.94
N GLU A 61 8.10 -25.81 13.15
CA GLU A 61 9.10 -26.26 12.19
C GLU A 61 9.19 -27.79 12.21
N VAL A 62 8.86 -28.42 11.08
CA VAL A 62 8.92 -29.88 10.94
C VAL A 62 10.00 -30.25 9.93
N ILE A 63 10.86 -31.20 10.30
CA ILE A 63 11.79 -31.85 9.37
C ILE A 63 11.08 -33.11 8.83
N LEU A 64 10.87 -33.16 7.51
CA LEU A 64 10.24 -34.30 6.81
C LEU A 64 11.20 -35.48 6.63
#